data_AF-A0A2H3DIJ4-F1
#
_entry.id   AF-A0A2H3DIJ4-F1
#
_cell.length_a   1.000
_cell.length_b   1.000
_cell.length_c   1.000
_cell.angle_alpha   90.00
_cell.angle_beta   90.00
_cell.angle_gamma   90.00
#
_symmetry.space_group_name_H-M   'P 1'
#
loop_
_entity.id
_entity.type
_entity.pdbx_description
1 polymer ?
#
loop_
_entity_poly.entity_id
_entity_poly.type
_entity_poly.pdbx_seq_one_letter_code
_entity_poly.pdbx_strand_id
1 'polypeptide(L)'
;CLRENHTEEECMTKKFSLARDRKRVADQAGERSSGKRHQGGGRKVEKGSGFAAEVKEETASLASTNPSSPTISHWNTDTGASHHMTPHRHWFHMYSPHVIPIRLADNMVIHSAGVGSVVFKPEIKGEVSDEVELHDVLHVPEL
;
A
#
# COMPACT_ATOMS: atom_id res chain seq x y z
N CYS A 1 10.79 -16.84 10.39
CA CYS A 1 9.53 -16.51 11.09
C CYS A 1 9.15 -17.71 11.95
N LEU A 2 8.34 -17.57 13.01
CA LEU A 2 7.97 -18.70 13.91
C LEU A 2 6.94 -19.67 13.32
N ARG A 3 6.71 -19.62 12.00
CA ARG A 3 5.72 -20.47 11.31
C ARG A 3 6.41 -21.73 10.81
N GLU A 4 5.77 -22.88 10.96
CA GLU A 4 6.24 -24.16 10.44
C GLU A 4 5.95 -24.31 8.93
N ASN A 5 6.47 -25.36 8.29
CA ASN A 5 6.23 -25.73 6.87
C ASN A 5 6.94 -24.91 5.78
N HIS A 6 7.97 -24.15 6.09
CA HIS A 6 8.87 -23.56 5.09
C HIS A 6 10.24 -23.27 5.71
N THR A 7 11.30 -23.28 4.90
CA THR A 7 12.65 -22.94 5.35
C THR A 7 12.81 -21.43 5.52
N GLU A 8 13.87 -21.01 6.22
CA GLU A 8 14.13 -19.58 6.44
C GLU A 8 14.34 -18.81 5.12
N GLU A 9 14.91 -19.46 4.11
CA GLU A 9 15.11 -18.94 2.76
C GLU A 9 13.80 -18.83 1.96
N GLU A 10 12.76 -19.52 2.38
CA GLU A 10 11.43 -19.52 1.78
C GLU A 10 10.45 -18.60 2.54
N CYS A 11 10.84 -18.08 3.73
CA CYS A 11 9.99 -17.21 4.54
C CYS A 11 9.79 -15.86 3.85
N MET A 12 8.66 -15.70 3.17
CA MET A 12 8.31 -14.45 2.48
C MET A 12 8.28 -13.26 3.44
N THR A 13 7.76 -13.44 4.66
CA THR A 13 7.82 -12.40 5.71
C THR A 13 9.24 -11.92 5.99
N LYS A 14 10.22 -12.84 6.02
CA LYS A 14 11.63 -12.50 6.23
C LYS A 14 12.20 -11.77 5.00
N LYS A 15 11.88 -12.22 3.78
CA LYS A 15 12.29 -11.55 2.54
C LYS A 15 11.78 -10.11 2.47
N PHE A 16 10.49 -9.88 2.73
CA PHE A 16 9.90 -8.54 2.72
C PHE A 16 10.48 -7.64 3.81
N SER A 17 10.69 -8.17 5.04
CA SER A 17 11.32 -7.42 6.12
C SER A 17 12.75 -6.98 5.76
N LEU A 18 13.56 -7.89 5.21
CA LEU A 18 14.91 -7.60 4.76
C LEU A 18 14.95 -6.58 3.61
N ALA A 19 13.99 -6.64 2.68
CA ALA A 19 13.89 -5.67 1.60
C ALA A 19 13.57 -4.25 2.13
N ARG A 20 12.64 -4.14 3.09
CA ARG A 20 12.31 -2.87 3.75
C ARG A 20 13.51 -2.29 4.51
N ASP A 21 14.22 -3.12 5.28
CA ASP A 21 15.38 -2.68 6.04
C ASP A 21 16.50 -2.19 5.11
N ARG A 22 16.72 -2.88 3.98
CA ARG A 22 17.65 -2.43 2.94
C ARG A 22 17.27 -1.08 2.34
N LYS A 23 15.98 -0.85 2.04
CA LYS A 23 15.50 0.43 1.52
C LYS A 23 15.74 1.56 2.54
N ARG A 24 15.40 1.34 3.81
CA ARG A 24 15.62 2.32 4.90
C ARG A 24 17.10 2.70 5.07
N VAL A 25 18.02 1.72 4.95
CA VAL A 25 19.47 1.98 5.01
C VAL A 25 19.94 2.80 3.81
N ALA A 26 19.42 2.53 2.61
CA ALA A 26 19.75 3.28 1.41
C ALA A 26 19.29 4.75 1.51
N ASP A 27 18.07 4.99 2.00
CA ASP A 27 17.52 6.34 2.18
C ASP A 27 18.35 7.15 3.19
N GLN A 28 18.72 6.54 4.33
CA GLN A 28 19.58 7.19 5.34
C GLN A 28 21.01 7.46 4.86
N ALA A 29 21.53 6.64 3.94
CA ALA A 29 22.84 6.86 3.34
C ALA A 29 22.82 8.03 2.32
N GLY A 30 21.70 8.20 1.60
CA GLY A 30 21.48 9.31 0.67
C GLY A 30 21.45 10.68 1.37
N GLU A 31 20.73 10.78 2.49
CA GLU A 31 20.60 12.03 3.26
C GLU A 31 21.94 12.50 3.87
N ARG A 32 22.82 11.57 4.28
CA ARG A 32 24.14 11.93 4.84
C ARG A 32 25.13 12.50 3.83
N SER A 33 24.90 12.32 2.53
CA SER A 33 25.79 12.82 1.47
C SER A 33 25.55 14.27 1.06
N SER A 34 24.39 14.87 1.41
CA SER A 34 23.98 16.21 0.95
C SER A 34 24.41 17.37 1.87
N GLY A 35 25.40 17.15 2.74
CA GLY A 35 25.81 18.13 3.75
C GLY A 35 27.25 18.64 3.59
N LYS A 36 27.54 19.52 2.62
CA LYS A 36 28.62 20.54 2.73
C LYS A 36 28.68 21.60 1.60
N ARG A 37 28.52 22.87 2.04
CA ARG A 37 29.20 24.14 1.63
C ARG A 37 28.68 25.03 0.46
N HIS A 38 28.13 26.18 0.90
CA HIS A 38 28.43 27.60 0.59
C HIS A 38 28.42 28.20 -0.84
N GLN A 39 27.55 29.22 -0.96
CA GLN A 39 27.71 30.56 -1.57
C GLN A 39 28.05 30.73 -3.07
N GLY A 40 27.22 31.52 -3.77
CA GLY A 40 27.60 32.20 -5.01
C GLY A 40 26.45 32.30 -6.02
N GLY A 41 25.92 33.51 -6.22
CA GLY A 41 24.82 33.77 -7.15
C GLY A 41 25.19 33.67 -8.64
N GLY A 42 24.19 33.44 -9.48
CA GLY A 42 24.32 33.50 -10.93
C GLY A 42 23.11 32.88 -11.64
N ARG A 43 22.33 33.71 -12.35
CA ARG A 43 21.20 33.31 -13.21
C ARG A 43 21.64 32.25 -14.23
N LYS A 44 20.85 31.18 -14.42
CA LYS A 44 20.36 30.74 -15.76
C LYS A 44 19.52 29.46 -15.72
N VAL A 45 18.42 29.53 -16.48
CA VAL A 45 17.71 28.46 -17.22
C VAL A 45 17.06 27.37 -16.37
N GLU A 46 15.76 27.54 -16.11
CA GLU A 46 14.88 26.44 -15.73
C GLU A 46 14.67 25.51 -16.92
N LYS A 47 15.54 24.51 -17.07
CA LYS A 47 15.11 23.21 -17.58
C LYS A 47 14.45 22.51 -16.41
N GLY A 48 13.11 22.45 -16.44
CA GLY A 48 12.36 21.60 -15.52
C GLY A 48 12.80 20.15 -15.70
N SER A 49 13.79 19.73 -14.91
CA SER A 49 14.03 18.31 -14.66
C SER A 49 12.85 17.83 -13.85
N GLY A 50 11.87 17.21 -14.53
CA GLY A 50 10.84 16.46 -13.85
C GLY A 50 11.55 15.48 -12.91
N PHE A 51 11.42 15.73 -11.61
CA PHE A 51 11.59 14.67 -10.65
C PHE A 51 10.52 13.65 -11.02
N ALA A 52 10.92 12.59 -11.72
CA ALA A 52 10.09 11.40 -11.83
C ALA A 52 9.92 10.93 -10.39
N ALA A 53 8.80 11.31 -9.78
CA ALA A 53 8.40 10.76 -8.49
C ALA A 53 8.40 9.24 -8.68
N GLU A 54 9.17 8.54 -7.86
CA GLU A 54 9.14 7.09 -7.80
C GLU A 54 7.68 6.67 -7.66
N VAL A 55 7.12 6.04 -8.70
CA VAL A 55 5.74 5.57 -8.66
C VAL A 55 5.72 4.43 -7.66
N LYS A 56 5.17 4.70 -6.48
CA LYS A 56 5.01 3.70 -5.42
C LYS A 56 4.02 2.65 -5.92
N GLU A 57 4.53 1.46 -6.23
CA GLU A 57 3.75 0.32 -6.66
C GLU A 57 3.36 -0.54 -5.44
N GLU A 58 2.10 -0.97 -5.41
CA GLU A 58 1.57 -1.87 -4.39
C GLU A 58 1.32 -3.27 -4.98
N THR A 59 1.07 -4.26 -4.13
CA THR A 59 0.83 -5.64 -4.56
C THR A 59 -0.40 -6.22 -3.86
N ALA A 60 -1.16 -7.07 -4.56
CA ALA A 60 -2.35 -7.72 -4.00
C ALA A 60 -2.48 -9.18 -4.47
N SER A 61 -3.24 -9.97 -3.71
CA SER A 61 -3.61 -11.34 -4.10
C SER A 61 -4.68 -11.34 -5.19
N LEU A 62 -4.85 -12.47 -5.88
CA LEU A 62 -5.99 -12.64 -6.79
C LEU A 62 -7.29 -12.78 -6.02
N ALA A 63 -8.31 -12.05 -6.44
CA ALA A 63 -9.67 -12.23 -5.96
C ALA A 63 -10.18 -13.60 -6.42
N SER A 64 -10.69 -14.39 -5.46
CA SER A 64 -11.26 -15.73 -5.71
C SER A 64 -12.79 -15.73 -5.56
N THR A 65 -13.39 -14.57 -5.26
CA THR A 65 -14.80 -14.49 -4.90
C THR A 65 -15.69 -14.28 -6.13
N ASN A 66 -16.74 -15.10 -6.24
CA ASN A 66 -17.82 -14.86 -7.17
C ASN A 66 -18.47 -13.48 -6.87
N PRO A 67 -18.67 -12.58 -7.84
CA PRO A 67 -19.27 -11.27 -7.62
C PRO A 67 -20.72 -11.33 -7.07
N SER A 68 -21.40 -12.47 -7.20
CA SER A 68 -22.73 -12.69 -6.61
C SER A 68 -22.69 -13.23 -5.17
N SER A 69 -21.50 -13.51 -4.63
CA SER A 69 -21.34 -14.02 -3.27
C SER A 69 -21.50 -12.87 -2.25
N PRO A 70 -22.21 -13.08 -1.13
CA PRO A 70 -22.27 -12.08 -0.06
C PRO A 70 -20.89 -11.76 0.54
N THR A 71 -19.90 -12.63 0.35
CA THR A 71 -18.52 -12.42 0.80
C THR A 71 -17.82 -11.24 0.13
N ILE A 72 -18.36 -10.70 -0.96
CA ILE A 72 -17.81 -9.49 -1.62
C ILE A 72 -17.82 -8.26 -0.70
N SER A 73 -18.71 -8.24 0.29
CA SER A 73 -18.81 -7.15 1.28
C SER A 73 -18.03 -7.43 2.56
N HIS A 74 -17.28 -8.54 2.64
CA HIS A 74 -16.50 -8.89 3.81
C HIS A 74 -15.04 -8.45 3.67
N TRP A 75 -14.50 -7.90 4.75
CA TRP A 75 -13.06 -7.62 4.84
C TRP A 75 -12.28 -8.91 5.05
N ASN A 76 -11.13 -9.04 4.37
CA ASN A 76 -10.11 -9.99 4.77
C ASN A 76 -9.13 -9.29 5.72
N THR A 77 -8.68 -10.00 6.74
CA THR A 77 -7.63 -9.50 7.64
C THR A 77 -6.31 -10.10 7.20
N ASP A 78 -5.45 -9.28 6.58
CA ASP A 78 -4.12 -9.70 6.14
C ASP A 78 -3.02 -8.92 6.87
N THR A 79 -2.38 -9.59 7.84
CA THR A 79 -1.23 -9.01 8.57
C THR A 79 0.00 -8.76 7.69
N GLY A 80 0.03 -9.29 6.46
CA GLY A 80 1.08 -9.06 5.48
C GLY A 80 0.86 -7.82 4.61
N ALA A 81 -0.33 -7.23 4.62
CA ALA A 81 -0.66 -6.07 3.82
C ALA A 81 -0.13 -4.77 4.45
N SER A 82 0.44 -3.88 3.62
CA SER A 82 0.88 -2.54 4.06
C SER A 82 -0.21 -1.48 3.93
N HIS A 83 -1.23 -1.73 3.11
CA HIS A 83 -2.36 -0.83 2.89
C HIS A 83 -3.66 -1.64 2.86
N HIS A 84 -4.75 -0.99 3.29
CA HIS A 84 -6.10 -1.52 3.15
C HIS A 84 -6.61 -1.22 1.74
N MET A 85 -7.34 -2.14 1.12
CA MET A 85 -7.88 -1.96 -0.23
C MET A 85 -9.33 -2.45 -0.30
N THR A 86 -10.17 -1.79 -1.09
CA THR A 86 -11.57 -2.22 -1.33
C THR A 86 -12.07 -1.76 -2.70
N PRO A 87 -12.92 -2.55 -3.39
CA PRO A 87 -13.60 -2.10 -4.62
C PRO A 87 -14.81 -1.19 -4.33
N HIS A 88 -15.23 -1.05 -3.07
CA HIS A 88 -16.49 -0.40 -2.71
C HIS A 88 -16.36 1.11 -2.50
N ARG A 89 -16.54 1.90 -3.57
CA ARG A 89 -16.51 3.38 -3.49
C ARG A 89 -17.47 3.98 -2.46
N HIS A 90 -18.64 3.38 -2.26
CA HIS A 90 -19.68 3.92 -1.39
C HIS A 90 -19.39 3.76 0.12
N TRP A 91 -18.36 2.99 0.49
CA TRP A 91 -17.92 2.85 1.88
C TRP A 91 -17.11 4.06 2.39
N PHE A 92 -16.61 4.88 1.48
CA PHE A 92 -15.77 6.02 1.80
C PHE A 92 -16.60 7.23 2.21
N HIS A 93 -16.29 7.81 3.37
CA HIS A 93 -16.87 9.08 3.81
C HIS A 93 -15.95 10.28 3.52
N MET A 94 -14.64 10.07 3.61
CA MET A 94 -13.61 10.96 3.06
C MET A 94 -12.98 10.31 1.83
N TYR A 95 -12.75 11.08 0.77
CA TYR A 95 -12.22 10.54 -0.48
C TYR A 95 -11.46 11.59 -1.28
N SER A 96 -10.28 11.23 -1.78
CA SER A 96 -9.52 12.01 -2.75
C SER A 96 -9.07 11.14 -3.93
N PRO A 97 -9.00 11.69 -5.16
CA PRO A 97 -8.39 10.99 -6.28
C PRO A 97 -6.93 10.65 -5.98
N HIS A 98 -6.56 9.41 -6.22
CA HIS A 98 -5.23 8.86 -5.95
C HIS A 98 -5.05 7.59 -6.77
N VAL A 99 -4.15 7.65 -7.75
CA VAL A 99 -3.93 6.58 -8.73
C VAL A 99 -2.53 6.05 -8.56
N ILE A 100 -2.43 4.81 -8.13
CA ILE A 100 -1.18 4.06 -8.05
C ILE A 100 -1.36 2.68 -8.68
N PRO A 101 -0.30 2.11 -9.30
CA PRO A 101 -0.35 0.77 -9.84
C PRO A 101 -0.33 -0.28 -8.72
N ILE A 102 -1.11 -1.34 -8.90
CA ILE A 102 -1.21 -2.49 -8.00
C ILE A 102 -0.98 -3.75 -8.82
N ARG A 103 0.08 -4.49 -8.51
CA ARG A 103 0.42 -5.74 -9.19
C ARG A 103 -0.26 -6.92 -8.50
N LEU A 104 -1.05 -7.66 -9.26
CA LEU A 104 -1.70 -8.88 -8.83
C LEU A 104 -0.74 -10.08 -8.91
N ALA A 105 -1.09 -11.18 -8.24
CA ALA A 105 -0.25 -12.38 -8.21
C ALA A 105 -0.14 -13.10 -9.58
N ASP A 106 -1.02 -12.81 -10.54
CA ASP A 106 -0.90 -13.26 -11.94
C ASP A 106 -0.08 -12.30 -12.83
N ASN A 107 0.57 -11.31 -12.22
CA ASN A 107 1.33 -10.22 -12.84
C ASN A 107 0.49 -9.19 -13.61
N MET A 108 -0.84 -9.26 -13.59
CA MET A 108 -1.67 -8.16 -14.08
C MET A 108 -1.47 -6.91 -13.19
N VAL A 109 -1.58 -5.73 -13.79
CA VAL A 109 -1.52 -4.46 -13.07
C VAL A 109 -2.88 -3.77 -13.17
N ILE A 110 -3.51 -3.60 -12.01
CA ILE A 110 -4.73 -2.79 -11.85
C ILE A 110 -4.37 -1.49 -11.15
N HIS A 111 -5.32 -0.54 -11.06
CA HIS A 111 -5.04 0.77 -10.49
C HIS A 111 -6.03 1.14 -9.39
N SER A 112 -5.55 1.87 -8.39
CA SER A 112 -6.45 2.59 -7.49
C SER A 112 -7.12 3.75 -8.24
N ALA A 113 -8.35 4.06 -7.87
CA ALA A 113 -9.05 5.27 -8.29
C ALA A 113 -8.96 6.38 -7.25
N GLY A 114 -8.78 6.03 -5.97
CA GLY A 114 -8.60 7.01 -4.90
C GLY A 114 -8.19 6.43 -3.58
N VAL A 115 -8.08 7.31 -2.60
CA VAL A 115 -7.73 6.98 -1.21
C VAL A 115 -8.69 7.71 -0.26
N GLY A 116 -8.93 7.13 0.91
CA GLY A 116 -9.75 7.78 1.91
C GLY A 116 -9.98 6.95 3.15
N SER A 117 -11.05 7.27 3.88
CA SER A 117 -11.40 6.61 5.11
C SER A 117 -12.71 5.82 5.00
N VAL A 118 -12.73 4.65 5.61
CA VAL A 118 -13.88 3.73 5.67
C VAL A 118 -14.19 3.39 7.12
N VAL A 119 -15.46 3.52 7.49
CA VAL A 119 -15.95 3.11 8.81
C VAL A 119 -16.66 1.76 8.70
N PHE A 120 -16.36 0.85 9.62
CA PHE A 120 -17.05 -0.44 9.71
C PHE A 120 -17.24 -0.86 11.18
N LYS A 121 -18.15 -1.82 11.40
CA LYS A 121 -18.37 -2.45 12.71
C LYS A 121 -17.79 -3.86 12.70
N PRO A 122 -16.66 -4.11 13.39
CA PRO A 122 -16.16 -5.46 13.55
C PRO A 122 -17.14 -6.31 14.35
N GLU A 123 -17.17 -7.61 14.05
CA GLU A 123 -17.79 -8.61 14.90
C GLU A 123 -16.69 -9.39 15.62
N ILE A 124 -16.65 -9.30 16.94
CA ILE A 124 -15.62 -9.92 17.77
C ILE A 124 -16.31 -10.98 18.63
N LYS A 125 -16.03 -12.25 18.36
CA LYS A 125 -16.61 -13.42 19.05
C LYS A 125 -18.15 -13.48 19.00
N GLY A 126 -18.76 -13.05 17.89
CA GLY A 126 -20.22 -13.06 17.72
C GLY A 126 -20.91 -11.77 18.18
N GLU A 127 -20.17 -10.85 18.79
CA GLU A 127 -20.70 -9.58 19.29
C GLU A 127 -20.24 -8.42 18.41
N VAL A 128 -21.17 -7.53 18.04
CA VAL A 128 -20.85 -6.32 17.28
C VAL A 128 -20.12 -5.35 18.19
N SER A 129 -18.90 -4.95 17.81
CA SER A 129 -18.12 -3.98 18.57
C SER A 129 -18.41 -2.54 18.13
N ASP A 130 -17.75 -1.59 18.79
CA ASP A 130 -17.76 -0.18 18.40
C ASP A 130 -17.27 0.02 16.95
N GLU A 131 -17.71 1.13 16.35
CA GLU A 131 -17.28 1.53 15.01
C GLU A 131 -15.77 1.79 14.98
N VAL A 132 -15.12 1.28 13.94
CA VAL A 132 -13.70 1.47 13.67
C VAL A 132 -13.53 2.15 12.33
N GLU A 133 -12.63 3.13 12.27
CA GLU A 133 -12.28 3.85 11.05
C GLU A 133 -10.91 3.40 10.53
N LEU A 134 -10.90 2.82 9.33
CA LEU A 134 -9.68 2.58 8.57
C LEU A 134 -9.33 3.84 7.79
N HIS A 135 -8.08 4.25 7.91
CA HIS A 135 -7.50 5.39 7.20
C HIS A 135 -6.62 4.89 6.06
N ASP A 136 -6.33 5.78 5.10
CA ASP A 136 -5.47 5.50 3.95
C ASP A 136 -5.88 4.23 3.16
N VAL A 137 -7.20 4.01 3.06
CA VAL A 137 -7.77 2.88 2.34
C VAL A 137 -7.74 3.19 0.84
N LEU A 138 -7.16 2.30 0.04
CA LEU A 138 -7.18 2.42 -1.41
C LEU A 138 -8.51 1.92 -1.97
N HIS A 139 -9.15 2.75 -2.79
CA HIS A 139 -10.28 2.34 -3.60
C HIS A 139 -9.76 1.77 -4.92
N VAL A 140 -10.01 0.48 -5.16
CA VAL A 140 -9.49 -0.28 -6.31
C VAL A 140 -10.68 -0.96 -7.01
N PRO A 141 -11.30 -0.32 -8.02
CA PRO A 141 -12.56 -0.80 -8.62
C PRO A 141 -12.50 -2.20 -9.24
N GLU A 142 -11.31 -2.62 -9.68
CA GLU A 142 -11.05 -3.88 -10.38
C GLU A 142 -10.62 -5.02 -9.44
N LEU A 143 -10.68 -4.80 -8.12
CA LEU A 143 -10.33 -5.78 -7.08
C LEU A 143 -11.45 -6.80 -6.82
#